data_AF-C9KP41-F1
#
_entry.id   AF-C9KP41-F1
#
_cell.length_a   1.000
_cell.length_b   1.000
_cell.length_c   1.000
_cell.angle_alpha   90.00
_cell.angle_beta   90.00
_cell.angle_gamma   90.00
#
_symmetry.space_group_name_H-M   'P 1'
#
loop_
_entity.id
_entity.type
_entity.pdbx_description
1 polymer ?
#
loop_
_entity_poly.entity_id
_entity_poly.type
_entity_poly.pdbx_seq_one_letter_code
_entity_poly.pdbx_strand_id
1 'polypeptide(L)'
;MLNFGADLYEIRSEESYTSHDLDYNDESTRATVEQKDDKARPALADKSANISSYETIVLAYPIWWGQALHIMDTFVESYDFTGKKITAICTSGGSDIGSSADYPKELAKGKAEWKQGRLFSTQTSAGEIKDWFDGLF
;
A
#
# COMPACT_ATOMS: atom_id res chain seq x y z
N MET A 1 -23.17 -1.73 2.39
CA MET A 1 -21.73 -1.40 2.32
C MET A 1 -21.22 -1.29 3.73
N LEU A 2 -20.07 -1.89 4.03
CA LEU A 2 -19.44 -1.74 5.33
C LEU A 2 -18.80 -0.35 5.38
N ASN A 3 -19.14 0.44 6.39
CA ASN A 3 -18.57 1.76 6.61
C ASN A 3 -17.64 1.67 7.82
N PHE A 4 -16.33 1.75 7.59
CA PHE A 4 -15.33 1.73 8.64
C PHE A 4 -15.19 3.07 9.38
N GLY A 5 -15.94 4.11 8.98
CA GLY A 5 -15.76 5.46 9.51
C GLY A 5 -14.39 6.04 9.18
N ALA A 6 -13.73 5.52 8.14
CA ALA A 6 -12.43 5.96 7.67
C ALA A 6 -12.60 6.84 6.43
N ASP A 7 -11.75 7.86 6.32
CA ASP A 7 -11.61 8.62 5.10
C ASP A 7 -10.71 7.87 4.12
N LEU A 8 -10.95 8.06 2.81
CA LEU A 8 -10.17 7.46 1.75
C LEU A 8 -9.26 8.51 1.11
N TYR A 9 -8.00 8.15 0.93
CA TYR A 9 -7.05 8.90 0.12
C TYR A 9 -6.48 7.98 -0.96
N GLU A 10 -6.62 8.38 -2.22
CA GLU A 10 -6.09 7.62 -3.36
C GLU A 10 -4.64 8.03 -3.63
N ILE A 11 -3.71 7.08 -3.51
CA ILE A 11 -2.32 7.27 -3.89
C ILE A 11 -2.23 7.14 -5.42
N ARG A 12 -2.02 8.26 -6.11
CA ARG A 12 -1.96 8.31 -7.57
C ARG A 12 -0.56 8.64 -8.05
N SER A 13 -0.10 7.95 -9.08
CA SER A 13 1.10 8.34 -9.81
C SER A 13 0.85 9.60 -10.63
N GLU A 14 1.84 10.49 -10.72
CA GLU A 14 1.81 11.68 -11.58
C GLU A 14 1.52 11.29 -13.04
N GLU A 15 2.20 10.24 -13.51
CA GLU A 15 1.88 9.58 -14.77
C GLU A 15 1.08 8.30 -14.48
N SER A 16 -0.18 8.25 -14.91
CA SER A 16 -1.05 7.06 -14.73
C SER A 16 -0.50 5.84 -15.46
N TYR A 17 -0.61 4.66 -14.84
CA TYR A 17 -0.26 3.39 -15.48
C TYR A 17 -1.26 3.05 -16.59
N THR A 18 -0.75 2.79 -17.78
CA THR A 18 -1.54 2.30 -18.92
C THR A 18 -1.71 0.78 -18.86
N SER A 19 -2.62 0.22 -19.66
CA SER A 19 -2.75 -1.24 -19.76
C SER A 19 -1.47 -1.91 -20.28
N HIS A 20 -0.68 -1.23 -21.11
CA HIS A 20 0.61 -1.70 -21.57
C HIS A 20 1.63 -1.71 -20.43
N ASP A 21 1.66 -0.67 -19.61
CA ASP A 21 2.58 -0.59 -18.46
C ASP A 21 2.38 -1.73 -17.46
N LEU A 22 1.17 -2.27 -17.39
CA LEU A 22 0.74 -3.32 -16.47
C LEU A 22 0.85 -4.74 -17.06
N ASP A 23 1.32 -4.90 -18.30
CA ASP A 23 1.52 -6.24 -18.88
C ASP A 23 2.73 -6.93 -18.26
N TYR A 24 2.46 -7.73 -17.23
CA TYR A 24 3.46 -8.48 -16.49
C TYR A 24 4.12 -9.61 -17.31
N ASN A 25 3.63 -9.91 -18.52
CA ASN A 25 4.29 -10.88 -19.40
C ASN A 25 5.42 -10.24 -20.23
N ASP A 26 5.50 -8.92 -20.25
CA ASP A 26 6.55 -8.16 -20.93
C ASP A 26 7.48 -7.51 -19.90
N GLU A 27 8.73 -7.98 -19.90
CA GLU A 27 9.79 -7.57 -18.98
C GLU A 27 10.28 -6.13 -19.21
N SER A 28 9.89 -5.50 -20.32
CA SER A 28 10.24 -4.12 -20.68
C SER A 28 9.19 -3.09 -20.25
N THR A 29 8.05 -3.54 -19.73
CA THR A 29 6.98 -2.64 -19.29
C THR A 29 7.36 -1.84 -18.07
N ARG A 30 6.75 -0.66 -17.92
CA ARG A 30 7.03 0.24 -16.82
C ARG A 30 6.87 -0.43 -15.45
N ALA A 31 5.78 -1.16 -15.21
CA ALA A 31 5.58 -1.83 -13.91
C ALA A 31 6.69 -2.84 -13.61
N THR A 32 7.11 -3.62 -14.60
CA THR A 32 8.17 -4.63 -14.42
C THR A 32 9.55 -3.99 -14.25
N VAL A 33 9.85 -2.95 -15.02
CA VAL A 33 11.12 -2.21 -14.91
C VAL A 33 11.21 -1.50 -13.56
N GLU A 34 10.14 -0.84 -13.13
CA GLU A 34 10.08 -0.20 -11.80
C GLU A 34 10.27 -1.25 -10.70
N GLN A 35 9.53 -2.37 -10.73
CA GLN A 35 9.59 -3.36 -9.64
C GLN A 35 10.93 -4.12 -9.53
N LYS A 36 11.78 -4.04 -10.56
CA LYS A 36 13.14 -4.60 -10.54
C LYS A 36 14.20 -3.63 -10.02
N ASP A 37 13.86 -2.35 -9.89
CA ASP A 37 14.76 -1.32 -9.39
C ASP A 37 14.31 -0.87 -7.99
N ASP A 38 14.98 -1.36 -6.96
CA ASP A 38 14.70 -0.98 -5.56
C ASP A 38 14.79 0.54 -5.29
N LYS A 39 15.42 1.30 -6.21
CA LYS A 39 15.53 2.76 -6.15
C LYS A 39 14.41 3.49 -6.89
N ALA A 40 13.53 2.77 -7.59
CA ALA A 40 12.39 3.37 -8.26
C ALA A 40 11.55 4.16 -7.25
N ARG A 41 11.22 5.41 -7.61
CA ARG A 41 10.35 6.29 -6.83
C ARG A 41 9.35 6.98 -7.76
N PRO A 42 8.33 6.27 -8.27
CA PRO A 42 7.31 6.87 -9.14
C PRO A 42 6.70 8.10 -8.46
N ALA A 43 6.69 9.23 -9.17
CA ALA A 43 6.22 10.50 -8.62
C ALA A 43 4.74 10.43 -8.24
N LEU A 44 4.37 11.04 -7.12
CA LEU A 44 2.99 11.19 -6.69
C LEU A 44 2.33 12.34 -7.44
N ALA A 45 1.08 12.16 -7.88
CA ALA A 45 0.30 13.22 -8.53
C ALA A 45 0.00 14.40 -7.59
N ASP A 46 -0.07 14.14 -6.28
CA ASP A 46 -0.20 15.16 -5.25
C ASP A 46 0.41 14.69 -3.92
N LYS A 47 0.58 15.63 -2.98
CA LYS A 47 1.02 15.36 -1.61
C LYS A 47 0.03 15.89 -0.58
N SER A 48 -1.27 15.70 -0.85
CA SER A 48 -2.36 16.28 -0.06
C SER A 48 -2.90 15.37 1.05
N ALA A 49 -2.29 14.21 1.29
CA ALA A 49 -2.73 13.29 2.34
C ALA A 49 -2.61 13.95 3.71
N ASN A 50 -3.72 14.03 4.45
CA ASN A 50 -3.78 14.67 5.77
C ASN A 50 -3.31 13.72 6.89
N ILE A 51 -2.12 13.13 6.74
CA ILE A 51 -1.58 12.10 7.65
C ILE A 51 -1.55 12.56 9.11
N SER A 52 -1.29 13.85 9.35
CA SER A 52 -1.20 14.40 10.70
C SER A 52 -2.51 14.28 11.49
N SER A 53 -3.66 14.34 10.81
CA SER A 53 -4.99 14.34 11.44
C SER A 53 -5.51 12.95 11.81
N TYR A 54 -4.84 11.87 11.38
CA TYR A 54 -5.24 10.51 11.70
C TYR A 54 -4.33 9.88 12.73
N GLU A 55 -4.86 8.99 13.56
CA GLU A 55 -4.06 8.15 14.48
C GLU A 55 -3.73 6.79 13.84
N THR A 56 -4.66 6.28 13.04
CA THR A 56 -4.55 4.99 12.34
C THR A 56 -4.52 5.22 10.84
N ILE A 57 -3.54 4.60 10.17
CA ILE A 57 -3.39 4.59 8.71
C ILE A 57 -3.47 3.15 8.21
N VAL A 58 -4.25 2.92 7.17
CA VAL A 58 -4.31 1.65 6.45
C VAL A 58 -3.71 1.86 5.06
N LEU A 59 -2.60 1.20 4.78
CA LEU A 59 -1.97 1.19 3.46
C LEU A 59 -2.55 0.05 2.64
N ALA A 60 -3.26 0.35 1.56
CA ALA A 60 -3.89 -0.66 0.70
C ALA A 60 -3.23 -0.68 -0.68
N TYR A 61 -2.78 -1.86 -1.13
CA TYR A 61 -2.10 -2.00 -2.42
C TYR A 61 -2.29 -3.38 -3.07
N PRO A 62 -2.23 -3.49 -4.41
CA PRO A 62 -2.03 -4.78 -5.05
C PRO A 62 -0.60 -5.28 -4.84
N ILE A 63 -0.42 -6.59 -4.79
CA ILE A 63 0.92 -7.20 -4.84
C ILE A 63 1.43 -7.20 -6.29
N TRP A 64 2.61 -6.63 -6.50
CA TRP A 64 3.38 -6.71 -7.75
C TRP A 64 4.65 -7.53 -7.49
N TRP A 65 4.83 -8.62 -8.24
CA TRP A 65 6.01 -9.49 -8.13
C TRP A 65 6.37 -9.91 -6.68
N GLY A 66 5.36 -10.12 -5.84
CA GLY A 66 5.53 -10.53 -4.43
C GLY A 66 5.78 -9.40 -3.44
N GLN A 67 5.79 -8.14 -3.89
CA GLN A 67 6.07 -6.95 -3.08
C GLN A 67 4.99 -5.88 -3.24
N ALA A 68 5.01 -4.87 -2.37
CA ALA A 68 4.29 -3.63 -2.65
C ALA A 68 4.93 -2.93 -3.85
N LEU A 69 4.11 -2.28 -4.68
CA LEU A 69 4.60 -1.44 -5.77
C LEU A 69 5.32 -0.18 -5.24
N HIS A 70 6.39 0.25 -5.92
CA HIS A 70 7.29 1.31 -5.43
C HIS A 70 6.68 2.71 -5.26
N ILE A 71 5.47 2.97 -5.76
CA ILE A 71 4.75 4.21 -5.38
C ILE A 71 4.41 4.23 -3.88
N MET A 72 4.26 3.06 -3.25
CA MET A 72 4.10 2.95 -1.79
C MET A 72 5.34 3.44 -1.05
N ASP A 73 6.53 3.12 -1.56
CA ASP A 73 7.80 3.61 -1.01
C ASP A 73 7.89 5.14 -1.09
N THR A 74 7.51 5.68 -2.26
CA THR A 74 7.46 7.13 -2.46
C THR A 74 6.47 7.80 -1.51
N PHE A 75 5.33 7.15 -1.25
CA PHE A 75 4.32 7.64 -0.32
C PHE A 75 4.82 7.67 1.12
N VAL A 76 5.36 6.56 1.63
CA VAL A 76 5.84 6.48 3.03
C VAL A 76 7.07 7.36 3.30
N GLU A 77 7.87 7.65 2.27
CA GLU A 77 8.96 8.62 2.34
C GLU A 77 8.46 10.08 2.28
N SER A 78 7.22 10.33 1.85
CA SER A 78 6.71 11.70 1.65
C SER A 78 6.10 12.34 2.90
N TYR A 79 5.79 11.56 3.94
CA TYR A 79 5.11 12.04 5.15
C TYR A 79 5.76 11.51 6.42
N ASP A 80 5.58 12.21 7.54
CA ASP A 80 6.01 11.76 8.87
C ASP A 80 4.90 10.96 9.54
N PHE A 81 5.21 9.71 9.92
CA PHE A 81 4.30 8.79 10.58
C PHE A 81 4.59 8.62 12.07
N THR A 82 5.34 9.56 12.68
CA THR A 82 5.61 9.53 14.11
C THR A 82 4.33 9.49 14.93
N GLY A 83 4.23 8.49 15.81
CA GLY A 83 3.08 8.29 16.70
C GLY A 83 1.84 7.70 16.02
N LYS A 84 1.92 7.32 14.74
CA LYS A 84 0.80 6.69 14.01
C LYS A 84 0.80 5.18 14.18
N LYS A 85 -0.38 4.56 14.16
CA LYS A 85 -0.54 3.12 13.98
C LYS A 85 -0.75 2.84 12.50
N ILE A 86 0.03 1.92 11.93
CA ILE A 86 -0.06 1.59 10.50
C ILE A 86 -0.33 0.09 10.35
N THR A 87 -1.25 -0.27 9.46
CA THR A 87 -1.34 -1.63 8.94
C THR A 87 -1.37 -1.62 7.42
N ALA A 88 -0.87 -2.69 6.81
CA ALA A 88 -0.92 -2.91 5.38
C ALA A 88 -1.99 -3.96 5.04
N ILE A 89 -2.81 -3.68 4.03
CA ILE A 89 -3.70 -4.66 3.43
C ILE A 89 -3.40 -4.78 1.95
N CYS A 90 -3.59 -5.96 1.40
CA CYS A 90 -3.33 -6.16 -0.03
C CYS A 90 -4.30 -7.11 -0.70
N THR A 91 -4.32 -7.03 -2.03
CA THR A 91 -4.93 -8.00 -2.92
C THR A 91 -3.86 -8.59 -3.85
N SER A 92 -4.10 -9.76 -4.43
CA SER A 92 -3.17 -10.38 -5.36
C SER A 92 -3.88 -11.31 -6.35
N GLY A 93 -3.14 -11.72 -7.39
CA GLY A 93 -3.55 -12.81 -8.29
C GLY A 93 -3.21 -14.22 -7.78
N GLY A 94 -2.65 -14.37 -6.57
CA GLY A 94 -2.27 -15.69 -6.02
C GLY A 94 -1.19 -15.67 -4.93
N SER A 95 -0.42 -14.58 -4.78
CA SER A 95 0.56 -14.41 -3.71
C SER A 95 -0.10 -14.09 -2.36
N ASP A 96 0.50 -14.47 -1.24
CA ASP A 96 0.15 -13.97 0.09
C ASP A 96 0.85 -12.63 0.39
N ILE A 97 0.48 -11.91 1.46
CA ILE A 97 1.09 -10.64 1.86
C ILE A 97 2.58 -10.76 2.14
N GLY A 98 3.03 -11.89 2.73
CA GLY A 98 4.45 -12.18 2.97
C GLY A 98 5.22 -10.99 3.57
N SER A 99 6.35 -10.66 2.95
CA SER A 99 7.20 -9.51 3.28
C SER A 99 6.87 -8.25 2.47
N SER A 100 5.74 -8.21 1.75
CA SER A 100 5.46 -7.13 0.78
C SER A 100 5.42 -5.73 1.41
N ALA A 101 5.13 -5.64 2.71
CA ALA A 101 5.07 -4.40 3.46
C ALA A 101 6.42 -3.99 4.08
N ASP A 102 7.44 -4.86 4.05
CA ASP A 102 8.67 -4.65 4.80
C ASP A 102 9.47 -3.46 4.25
N TYR A 103 9.59 -3.33 2.93
CA TYR A 103 10.24 -2.17 2.30
C TYR A 103 9.53 -0.85 2.65
N PRO A 104 8.21 -0.68 2.42
CA PRO A 104 7.51 0.52 2.86
C PRO A 104 7.68 0.79 4.36
N LYS A 105 7.69 -0.25 5.18
CA LYS A 105 7.87 -0.12 6.63
C LYS A 105 9.25 0.38 7.03
N GLU A 106 10.30 -0.11 6.37
CA GLU A 106 11.67 0.33 6.61
C GLU A 106 11.94 1.75 6.12
N LEU A 107 11.30 2.15 5.02
CA LEU A 107 11.47 3.47 4.41
C LEU A 107 10.60 4.56 5.04
N ALA A 108 9.55 4.18 5.78
CA ALA A 108 8.64 5.13 6.39
C ALA A 108 9.35 6.09 7.34
N LYS A 109 9.12 7.39 7.12
CA LYS A 109 9.69 8.42 7.99
C LYS A 109 8.97 8.47 9.33
N GLY A 110 9.77 8.67 10.38
CA GLY A 110 9.26 8.78 11.74
C GLY A 110 9.06 7.44 12.43
N LYS A 111 8.64 7.49 13.69
CA LYS A 111 8.43 6.28 14.50
C LYS A 111 6.95 5.93 14.57
N ALA A 112 6.51 5.08 13.66
CA ALA A 112 5.17 4.50 13.66
C ALA A 112 5.11 3.14 14.39
N GLU A 113 3.94 2.80 14.91
CA GLU A 113 3.61 1.45 15.37
C GLU A 113 3.02 0.64 14.20
N TRP A 114 3.82 -0.25 13.62
CA TRP A 114 3.37 -1.13 12.55
C TRP A 114 2.68 -2.38 13.12
N LYS A 115 1.40 -2.52 12.82
CA LYS A 115 0.57 -3.69 13.12
C LYS A 115 0.73 -4.77 12.06
N GLN A 116 0.26 -5.98 12.37
CA GLN A 116 0.22 -7.07 11.40
C GLN A 116 -0.64 -6.68 10.19
N GLY A 117 -0.09 -6.85 8.99
CA GLY A 117 -0.84 -6.69 7.73
C GLY A 117 -1.57 -7.97 7.31
N ARG A 118 -2.48 -7.86 6.34
CA ARG A 118 -3.26 -8.99 5.85
C ARG A 118 -3.64 -8.88 4.38
N LEU A 119 -3.57 -10.01 3.66
CA LEU A 119 -4.21 -10.14 2.37
C LEU A 119 -5.71 -10.39 2.52
N PHE A 120 -6.50 -9.64 1.75
CA PHE A 120 -7.93 -9.91 1.58
C PHE A 120 -8.20 -10.36 0.14
N SER A 121 -8.88 -11.49 0.01
CA SER A 121 -9.27 -12.00 -1.31
C SER A 121 -10.62 -11.41 -1.72
N THR A 122 -10.98 -11.59 -2.99
CA THR A 122 -12.31 -11.22 -3.49
C THR A 122 -13.45 -11.98 -2.81
N GLN A 123 -13.15 -13.04 -2.07
CA GLN A 123 -14.12 -13.86 -1.34
C GLN A 123 -14.22 -13.48 0.15
N THR A 124 -13.30 -12.66 0.67
CA THR A 124 -13.36 -12.23 2.07
C THR A 124 -14.62 -11.42 2.31
N SER A 125 -15.43 -11.84 3.29
CA SER A 125 -16.66 -11.14 3.63
C SER A 125 -16.37 -9.81 4.32
N ALA A 126 -17.27 -8.85 4.16
CA ALA A 126 -17.11 -7.56 4.81
C ALA A 126 -17.11 -7.68 6.36
N GLY A 127 -17.86 -8.65 6.92
CA GLY A 127 -17.83 -8.93 8.36
C GLY A 127 -16.47 -9.44 8.84
N GLU A 128 -15.83 -10.32 8.07
CA GLU A 128 -14.49 -10.82 8.39
C GLU A 128 -13.42 -9.71 8.32
N ILE A 129 -13.53 -8.79 7.35
CA ILE A 129 -12.67 -7.61 7.29
C ILE A 129 -12.88 -6.76 8.55
N LYS A 130 -14.14 -6.58 8.98
CA LYS A 130 -14.47 -5.85 10.20
C LYS A 130 -13.86 -6.46 11.44
N ASP A 131 -14.10 -7.75 11.66
CA ASP A 131 -13.63 -8.47 12.84
C ASP A 131 -12.09 -8.44 12.93
N TRP A 132 -11.42 -8.48 11.78
CA TRP A 132 -9.96 -8.34 11.73
C TRP A 132 -9.48 -6.95 12.18
N PHE A 133 -10.10 -5.87 11.68
CA PHE A 133 -9.73 -4.52 12.09
C PHE A 133 -10.06 -4.25 13.56
N ASP A 134 -11.21 -4.71 14.05
CA ASP A 134 -11.62 -4.58 15.47
C ASP A 134 -10.63 -5.29 16.41
N GLY A 135 -10.01 -6.40 15.96
CA GLY A 135 -9.01 -7.13 16.74
C GLY A 135 -7.59 -6.58 16.66
N LEU A 136 -7.32 -5.65 15.73
CA LEU A 136 -5.98 -5.14 15.44
C LEU A 136 -5.61 -3.88 16.26
N PHE A 137 -6.62 -3.11 16.67
CA PHE A 137 -6.48 -1.79 17.31
C PHE A 137 -7.12 -1.72 18.68
#